data_AF-A0A068UIB7-F1
#
_entry.id   AF-A0A068UIB7-F1
#
_cell.length_a   1.000
_cell.length_b   1.000
_cell.length_c   1.000
_cell.angle_alpha   90.00
_cell.angle_beta   90.00
_cell.angle_gamma   90.00
#
_symmetry.space_group_name_H-M   'P 1'
#
loop_
_entity.id
_entity.type
_entity.pdbx_description
1 polymer ?
#
loop_
_entity_poly.entity_id
_entity_poly.type
_entity_poly.pdbx_seq_one_letter_code
_entity_poly.pdbx_strand_id
1 'polypeptide(L)' 'MSELSQPSDAAAVLAIVDFRLTGYPLTSVMNLFKIAMMCVEDESCARPTMREIVHMLGNRPPQSAAPPPTLL' A
#
# COMPACT_ATOMS: atom_id res chain seq x y z
N MET A 1 9.78 -29.81 -9.41
CA MET A 1 10.36 -28.45 -9.49
C MET A 1 9.57 -27.61 -8.51
N SER A 2 10.21 -27.10 -7.47
CA SER A 2 9.57 -26.58 -6.26
C SER A 2 8.48 -25.54 -6.53
N GLU A 3 7.25 -25.83 -6.08
CA GLU A 3 6.25 -24.79 -5.78
C GLU A 3 6.77 -24.00 -4.57
N LEU A 4 7.53 -22.94 -4.83
CA LEU A 4 7.84 -21.97 -3.79
C LEU A 4 6.56 -21.15 -3.58
N SER A 5 5.81 -21.49 -2.53
CA SER A 5 4.65 -20.75 -2.06
C SER A 5 4.95 -19.26 -2.12
N GLN A 6 4.26 -18.52 -3.00
CA GLN A 6 4.58 -17.10 -3.20
C GLN A 6 4.43 -16.37 -1.85
N PRO A 7 5.41 -15.54 -1.47
CA PRO A 7 5.30 -14.75 -0.24
C PRO A 7 4.09 -13.82 -0.36
N SER A 8 3.35 -13.67 0.73
CA SER A 8 2.25 -12.70 0.78
C SER A 8 2.80 -11.27 0.57
N ASP A 9 1.97 -10.38 0.02
CA ASP A 9 2.34 -8.95 -0.18
C ASP A 9 2.95 -8.34 1.09
N ALA A 10 2.40 -8.69 2.26
CA ALA A 10 2.89 -8.23 3.56
C ALA A 10 4.33 -8.69 3.84
N ALA A 11 4.64 -9.96 3.57
CA ALA A 11 5.99 -10.50 3.78
C ALA A 11 7.00 -9.86 2.83
N ALA A 12 6.62 -9.67 1.56
CA ALA A 12 7.45 -9.00 0.57
C ALA A 12 7.74 -7.54 0.97
N VAL A 13 6.73 -6.81 1.43
CA VAL A 13 6.89 -5.43 1.90
C VAL A 13 7.77 -5.36 3.16
N LEU A 14 7.55 -6.25 4.14
CA LEU A 14 8.39 -6.27 5.35
C LEU A 14 9.86 -6.58 5.06
N ALA A 15 10.17 -7.29 3.97
CA ALA A 15 11.54 -7.59 3.58
C ALA A 15 12.32 -6.38 3.02
N ILE A 16 11.62 -5.32 2.59
CA ILE A 16 12.23 -4.14 1.94
C ILE A 16 12.13 -2.86 2.76
N VAL A 17 11.24 -2.82 3.76
CA VAL A 17 11.07 -1.64 4.61
C VAL A 17 12.31 -1.44 5.48
N ASP A 18 12.78 -0.21 5.60
CA ASP A 18 13.87 0.16 6.50
C ASP A 18 13.54 -0.28 7.94
N PHE A 19 14.39 -1.13 8.52
CA PHE A 19 14.21 -1.67 9.87
C PHE A 19 14.18 -0.59 10.98
N ARG A 20 14.68 0.61 10.69
CA ARG A 20 14.68 1.76 11.60
C ARG A 20 13.33 2.47 11.66
N LEU A 21 12.43 2.21 10.71
CA LEU A 21 11.07 2.72 10.76
C LEU A 21 10.28 1.93 11.81
N THR A 22 9.65 2.64 12.75
CA THR A 22 8.82 2.05 13.81
C THR A 22 7.49 2.75 13.91
N GLY A 23 6.43 2.05 14.34
CA GLY A 23 5.13 2.66 14.60
C GLY A 23 4.32 3.04 13.35
N TYR A 24 4.65 2.48 12.19
CA TYR A 24 3.90 2.71 10.96
C TYR A 24 2.75 1.69 10.79
N PRO A 25 1.62 2.10 10.20
CA PRO A 25 0.58 1.16 9.78
C PRO A 25 1.03 0.39 8.53
N LEU A 26 1.13 -0.93 8.63
CA LEU A 26 1.59 -1.80 7.54
C LEU A 26 0.77 -1.60 6.25
N THR A 27 -0.54 -1.43 6.36
CA THR A 27 -1.44 -1.17 5.22
C THR A 27 -1.05 0.10 4.44
N SER A 28 -0.61 1.16 5.13
CA SER A 28 -0.17 2.39 4.45
C SER A 28 1.15 2.19 3.72
N VAL A 29 2.06 1.39 4.29
CA VAL A 29 3.33 1.07 3.64
C VAL A 29 3.13 0.16 2.44
N MET A 30 2.23 -0.83 2.54
CA MET A 30 1.83 -1.65 1.40
C MET A 30 1.19 -0.80 0.29
N ASN A 31 0.32 0.16 0.63
CA ASN A 31 -0.27 1.06 -0.37
C ASN A 31 0.79 1.96 -1.01
N LEU A 32 1.71 2.51 -0.22
CA LEU A 32 2.83 3.30 -0.73
C LEU A 32 3.69 2.49 -1.70
N PHE A 33 3.98 1.23 -1.36
CA PHE A 33 4.75 0.35 -2.24
C PHE A 33 4.03 0.08 -3.56
N LYS A 34 2.71 -0.18 -3.52
CA LYS A 34 1.89 -0.33 -4.74
C LYS A 34 1.94 0.93 -5.62
N ILE A 35 1.83 2.11 -5.01
CA ILE A 35 1.95 3.39 -5.73
C ILE A 35 3.36 3.56 -6.33
N ALA A 36 4.41 3.24 -5.56
CA ALA A 36 5.78 3.31 -6.03
C ALA A 36 6.02 2.39 -7.24
N MET A 37 5.47 1.17 -7.22
CA MET A 37 5.55 0.24 -8.35
C MET A 37 4.86 0.78 -9.59
N MET A 38 3.69 1.41 -9.47
CA MET A 38 3.03 2.08 -10.60
C MET A 38 3.88 3.22 -11.20
N CYS A 39 4.63 3.95 -10.37
CA CYS A 39 5.49 5.06 -10.83
C CYS A 39 6.69 4.59 -11.67
N VAL A 40 7.10 3.33 -11.55
CA VAL A 40 8.28 2.77 -12.22
C VAL A 40 7.93 1.75 -13.29
N GLU A 41 6.68 1.74 -13.75
CA GLU A 41 6.25 0.91 -14.88
C GLU A 41 7.12 1.16 -16.13
N ASP A 42 7.40 0.10 -16.88
CA ASP A 42 8.25 0.18 -18.08
C ASP A 42 7.63 1.12 -19.11
N GLU A 43 6.33 0.95 -19.35
CA GLU A 43 5.55 1.78 -20.28
C GLU A 43 5.21 3.12 -19.65
N SER A 44 5.71 4.22 -20.23
CA SER A 44 5.52 5.56 -19.68
C SER A 44 4.05 5.98 -19.61
N CYS A 45 3.20 5.44 -20.48
CA CYS A 45 1.76 5.71 -20.49
C CYS A 45 0.99 4.97 -19.38
N ALA A 46 1.59 3.96 -18.76
CA ALA A 46 1.02 3.24 -17.61
C ALA A 46 1.35 3.92 -16.28
N ARG A 47 2.36 4.80 -16.26
CA ARG A 47 2.74 5.57 -15.06
C ARG A 47 1.68 6.60 -14.72
N PRO A 48 1.33 6.77 -13.43
CA PRO A 48 0.37 7.78 -13.01
C PRO A 48 0.94 9.20 -13.13
N THR A 49 0.05 10.16 -13.34
CA THR A 49 0.35 11.59 -13.23
C THR A 49 0.58 11.98 -11.77
N MET A 50 1.29 13.09 -11.55
CA MET A 50 1.49 13.63 -10.19
C MET A 50 0.17 13.93 -9.47
N ARG A 51 -0.89 14.30 -10.20
CA ARG A 51 -2.23 14.52 -9.61
C ARG A 51 -2.81 13.21 -9.07
N GLU A 52 -2.72 12.13 -9.84
CA GLU A 52 -3.17 10.80 -9.41
C GLU A 52 -2.36 10.30 -8.23
N ILE A 53 -1.03 10.47 -8.25
CA ILE A 53 -0.15 10.10 -7.13
C ILE A 53 -0.57 10.81 -5.84
N VAL A 54 -0.75 12.14 -5.87
CA VAL A 54 -1.15 12.91 -4.68
C VAL A 54 -2.51 12.46 -4.16
N HIS A 55 -3.46 12.18 -5.06
CA HIS A 55 -4.78 11.69 -4.67
C HIS A 55 -4.70 10.29 -4.01
N MET A 56 -3.92 9.37 -4.58
CA MET A 56 -3.72 8.02 -4.02
C MET A 56 -3.01 8.03 -2.66
N LEU A 57 -2.07 8.95 -2.45
CA LEU A 57 -1.36 9.13 -1.17
C LEU A 57 -2.25 9.81 -0.11
N GLY A 58 -3.10 10.76 -0.52
CA GLY A 58 -3.98 11.50 0.38
C GLY A 58 -5.20 10.70 0.85
N ASN A 59 -5.65 9.74 0.05
CA ASN A 59 -6.77 8.87 0.40
C ASN A 59 -6.32 7.81 1.41
N ARG A 60 -6.43 8.13 2.70
CA ARG A 60 -6.42 7.10 3.75
C ARG A 60 -7.52 6.07 3.41
N PRO A 61 -7.25 4.75 3.47
CA PRO A 61 -8.34 3.80 3.42
C PRO A 61 -9.35 4.19 4.52
N PRO A 62 -10.66 4.09 4.27
CA PRO A 62 -11.65 4.41 5.29
C PRO A 62 -11.27 3.60 6.52
N GLN A 63 -10.94 4.30 7.61
CA GLN A 63 -10.90 3.65 8.93
C GLN A 63 -12.28 2.99 9.04
N SER A 64 -12.30 1.66 9.13
CA SER A 64 -13.53 0.85 9.20
C SER A 64 -14.58 1.66 9.93
N ALA A 65 -15.60 2.12 9.19
CA ALA A 65 -16.66 2.93 9.77
C ALA A 65 -17.24 2.08 10.90
N ALA A 66 -16.91 2.43 12.14
CA ALA A 66 -17.62 1.88 13.28
C ALA A 66 -19.10 2.19 13.00
N PRO A 67 -19.99 1.19 13.04
CA PRO A 67 -21.41 1.47 12.86
C PRO A 67 -21.80 2.54 13.88
N PRO A 68 -22.61 3.55 13.48
CA PRO A 68 -23.07 4.56 14.41
C PRO A 68 -23.69 3.85 15.63
N PRO A 69 -23.43 4.32 16.87
CA PRO A 69 -24.05 3.71 18.03
C PRO A 69 -25.56 3.76 17.81
N THR A 70 -26.18 2.58 17.73
CA THR A 70 -27.63 2.49 17.68
C THR A 70 -28.13 2.97 19.03
N LEU A 71 -28.74 4.17 19.05
CA LEU A 71 -29.45 4.66 20.22
C LEU A 71 -30.66 3.74 20.45
N LEU A 72 -30.50 2.82 21.41
CA LEU A 72 -31.57 2.22 22.21
C LEU A 72 -31.40 2.73 23.64
#